data_AF-A0A0A9WS60-F1
#
_entry.id   AF-A0A0A9WS60-F1
#
_cell.length_a   1.000
_cell.length_b   1.000
_cell.length_c   1.000
_cell.angle_alpha   90.00
_cell.angle_beta   90.00
_cell.angle_gamma   90.00
#
_symmetry.space_group_name_H-M   'P 1'
#
loop_
_entity.id
_entity.type
_entity.pdbx_description
1 polymer ?
#
loop_
_entity_poly.entity_id
_entity_poly.type
_entity_poly.pdbx_seq_one_letter_code
_entity_poly.pdbx_strand_id
1 'polypeptide(L)'
;LMGLMNQVAQAMDDSITQEVTNHLLKKPGHHFGLDLVAFNMQRGREFGVPGYMYFRKFCGLPAYDDFEDLFGSMPNSTVHRYQSIFQSTMDVDLWSGGVSEKPLPGSLIGSTFACVIATQMSYIRRGDRFWYELPNQPSSFTPEKLQEIRKIKLSRVLCDNTDLIDTIQVYPMVLPDYEINPRVPCKSGILPSIDLTKWAEYDPSGVSQSQDYVYGKK
;
A
#
# COMPACT_ATOMS: atom_id res chain seq x y z
N LEU A 1 -6.23 12.46 9.77
CA LEU A 1 -6.78 11.11 10.04
C LEU A 1 -8.26 11.00 9.66
N MET A 2 -9.14 11.85 10.22
CA MET A 2 -10.57 11.82 9.87
C MET A 2 -10.86 12.00 8.36
N GLY A 3 -10.12 12.87 7.66
CA GLY A 3 -10.20 12.97 6.20
C GLY A 3 -9.83 11.65 5.51
N LEU A 4 -8.65 11.10 5.82
CA LEU A 4 -8.13 9.86 5.22
C LEU A 4 -9.08 8.66 5.33
N MET A 5 -9.85 8.57 6.41
CA MET A 5 -10.76 7.45 6.65
C MET A 5 -12.16 7.63 6.04
N ASN A 6 -12.57 8.87 5.75
CA ASN A 6 -13.94 9.17 5.34
C ASN A 6 -14.02 9.75 3.92
N GLN A 7 -12.89 10.18 3.35
CA GLN A 7 -12.82 10.67 1.98
C GLN A 7 -12.46 9.54 1.02
N VAL A 8 -13.10 9.57 -0.14
CA VAL A 8 -12.85 8.61 -1.21
C VAL A 8 -11.47 8.88 -1.80
N ALA A 9 -10.65 7.85 -1.94
CA ALA A 9 -9.42 7.93 -2.73
C ALA A 9 -9.77 8.21 -4.19
N GLN A 10 -8.91 8.93 -4.91
CA GLN A 10 -9.07 9.04 -6.36
C GLN A 10 -9.02 7.65 -7.00
N ALA A 11 -9.77 7.46 -8.07
CA ALA A 11 -9.72 6.22 -8.84
C ALA A 11 -8.30 6.01 -9.38
N MET A 12 -7.88 4.75 -9.47
CA MET A 12 -6.68 4.40 -10.22
C MET A 12 -7.05 4.33 -11.69
N ASP A 13 -6.62 5.32 -12.46
CA ASP A 13 -6.81 5.39 -13.91
C ASP A 13 -5.54 5.87 -14.62
N ASP A 14 -5.61 6.02 -15.94
CA ASP A 14 -4.50 6.44 -16.80
C ASP A 14 -4.23 7.96 -16.78
N SER A 15 -4.94 8.70 -15.92
CA SER A 15 -4.86 10.14 -15.77
C SER A 15 -4.47 10.52 -14.34
N ILE A 16 -3.69 11.59 -14.21
CA ILE A 16 -3.20 12.04 -12.90
C ILE A 16 -3.58 13.51 -12.72
N THR A 17 -4.08 13.84 -11.52
CA THR A 17 -4.55 15.18 -11.18
C THR A 17 -3.51 16.27 -11.44
N GLN A 18 -3.99 17.44 -11.87
CA GLN A 18 -3.16 18.63 -12.12
C GLN A 18 -2.38 19.09 -10.89
N GLU A 19 -2.88 18.77 -9.69
CA GLU A 19 -2.21 19.09 -8.43
C GLU A 19 -0.80 18.47 -8.33
N VAL A 20 -0.57 17.32 -8.99
CA VAL A 20 0.75 16.67 -8.99
C VAL A 20 1.42 16.63 -10.37
N THR A 21 0.72 16.95 -11.46
CA THR A 21 1.33 17.05 -12.81
C THR A 21 1.70 18.47 -13.22
N ASN A 22 1.06 19.51 -12.68
CA ASN A 22 1.35 20.91 -13.02
C ASN A 22 1.65 21.79 -11.80
N HIS A 23 1.23 21.35 -10.60
CA HIS A 23 1.26 22.17 -9.40
C HIS A 23 2.00 21.50 -8.23
N LEU A 24 2.76 20.43 -8.49
CA LEU A 24 3.53 19.75 -7.44
C LEU A 24 4.50 20.74 -6.80
N LEU A 25 4.37 20.95 -5.48
CA LEU A 25 5.20 21.88 -4.70
C LEU A 25 5.27 23.30 -5.29
N LYS A 26 4.21 23.76 -5.96
CA LYS A 26 4.10 25.11 -6.50
C LYS A 26 4.24 26.16 -5.40
N LYS A 27 5.21 27.06 -5.54
CA LYS A 27 5.43 28.16 -4.59
C LYS A 27 4.39 29.27 -4.77
N PRO A 28 4.03 30.00 -3.69
CA PRO A 28 3.16 31.17 -3.80
C PRO A 28 3.70 32.18 -4.83
N GLY A 29 2.83 32.71 -5.69
CA GLY A 29 3.19 33.69 -6.73
C GLY A 29 3.74 33.08 -8.02
N HIS A 30 4.04 31.78 -8.08
CA HIS A 30 4.45 31.13 -9.33
C HIS A 30 3.23 30.65 -10.13
N HIS A 31 3.36 30.54 -11.46
CA HIS A 31 2.28 30.05 -12.32
C HIS A 31 2.19 28.51 -12.35
N PHE A 32 3.33 27.81 -12.34
CA PHE A 32 3.45 26.36 -12.37
C PHE A 32 4.39 25.82 -11.29
N GLY A 33 4.20 24.56 -10.93
CA GLY A 33 5.06 23.78 -10.04
C GLY A 33 5.83 22.73 -10.83
N LEU A 34 6.03 21.57 -10.22
CA LEU A 34 6.67 20.42 -10.84
C LEU A 34 5.63 19.42 -11.38
N ASP A 35 6.11 18.45 -12.15
CA ASP A 35 5.32 17.31 -12.66
C ASP A 35 5.87 15.99 -12.08
N LEU A 36 5.10 15.39 -11.17
CA LEU A 36 5.42 14.12 -10.53
C LEU A 36 5.47 12.97 -11.53
N VAL A 37 4.59 12.97 -12.53
CA VAL A 37 4.49 11.90 -13.53
C VAL A 37 5.69 11.95 -14.46
N ALA A 38 6.05 13.14 -14.94
CA ALA A 38 7.28 13.34 -15.71
C ALA A 38 8.51 12.91 -14.90
N PHE A 39 8.55 13.22 -13.59
CA PHE A 39 9.61 12.75 -12.72
C PHE A 39 9.65 11.23 -12.56
N ASN A 40 8.52 10.55 -12.45
CA ASN A 40 8.49 9.10 -12.33
C ASN A 40 9.09 8.43 -13.58
N MET A 41 8.71 8.90 -14.78
CA MET A 41 9.29 8.41 -16.04
C MET A 41 10.79 8.72 -16.10
N GLN A 42 11.20 9.96 -15.83
CA GLN A 42 12.60 10.35 -15.85
C GLN A 42 13.44 9.57 -14.84
N ARG A 43 12.88 9.27 -13.66
CA ARG A 43 13.54 8.47 -12.62
C ARG A 43 13.74 7.02 -13.05
N GLY A 44 12.75 6.44 -13.72
CA GLY A 44 12.88 5.10 -14.31
C GLY A 44 14.03 5.03 -15.31
N ARG A 45 14.11 6.03 -16.21
CA ARG A 45 15.19 6.15 -17.21
C ARG A 45 16.56 6.36 -16.57
N GLU A 46 16.65 7.21 -15.55
CA GLU A 46 17.89 7.47 -14.81
C GLU A 46 18.45 6.19 -14.15
N PHE A 47 17.58 5.37 -13.55
CA PHE A 47 17.98 4.11 -12.94
C PHE A 47 18.12 2.95 -13.93
N GLY A 48 17.92 3.17 -15.24
CA GLY A 48 17.99 2.14 -16.26
C GLY A 48 16.95 1.05 -16.09
N VAL A 49 15.76 1.38 -15.59
CA VAL A 49 14.65 0.44 -15.45
C VAL A 49 14.20 -0.01 -16.85
N PRO A 50 14.14 -1.33 -17.13
CA PRO A 50 13.64 -1.81 -18.42
C PRO A 50 12.21 -1.36 -18.73
N GLY A 51 11.88 -1.27 -20.02
CA GLY A 51 10.56 -0.88 -20.49
C GLY A 51 9.45 -1.84 -20.07
N TYR A 52 8.21 -1.41 -20.25
CA TYR A 52 6.99 -2.11 -19.87
C TYR A 52 6.92 -3.55 -20.43
N MET A 53 7.27 -3.75 -21.70
CA MET A 53 7.23 -5.08 -22.35
C MET A 53 8.19 -6.09 -21.71
N TYR A 54 9.34 -5.64 -21.19
CA TYR A 54 10.26 -6.50 -20.47
C TYR A 54 9.60 -7.09 -19.22
N PHE A 55 8.90 -6.25 -18.44
CA PHE A 55 8.22 -6.70 -17.23
C PHE A 55 6.99 -7.56 -17.53
N ARG A 56 6.28 -7.31 -18.64
CA ARG A 56 5.24 -8.24 -19.11
C ARG A 56 5.82 -9.63 -19.34
N LYS A 57 6.93 -9.73 -20.07
CA LYS A 57 7.62 -11.01 -20.32
C LYS A 57 8.14 -11.64 -19.03
N PHE A 58 8.74 -10.87 -18.13
CA PHE A 58 9.18 -11.34 -16.80
C PHE A 58 8.02 -11.96 -16.02
N CYS A 59 6.84 -11.37 -16.11
CA CYS A 59 5.62 -11.84 -15.47
C CYS A 59 4.89 -12.97 -16.22
N GLY A 60 5.47 -13.50 -17.31
CA GLY A 60 4.83 -14.53 -18.13
C GLY A 60 3.62 -14.03 -18.92
N LEU A 61 3.45 -12.71 -19.05
CA LEU A 61 2.39 -12.08 -19.84
C LEU A 61 2.84 -11.93 -21.30
N PRO A 62 1.90 -11.89 -22.26
CA PRO A 62 2.23 -11.61 -23.65
C PRO A 62 2.88 -10.22 -23.79
N ALA A 63 4.05 -10.15 -24.42
CA ALA A 63 4.65 -8.91 -24.90
C ALA A 63 4.29 -8.75 -26.38
N TYR A 64 4.05 -7.50 -26.79
CA TYR A 64 3.58 -7.19 -28.13
C TYR A 64 4.53 -6.20 -28.79
N ASP A 65 4.78 -6.40 -30.08
CA ASP A 65 5.61 -5.50 -30.89
C ASP A 65 4.75 -4.38 -31.53
N ASP A 66 3.46 -4.62 -31.71
CA ASP A 66 2.48 -3.67 -32.24
C ASP A 66 1.62 -3.06 -31.13
N PHE A 67 1.28 -1.77 -31.26
CA PHE A 67 0.50 -1.07 -30.25
C PHE A 67 -0.96 -1.55 -30.23
N GLU A 68 -1.51 -1.94 -31.38
CA GLU A 68 -2.87 -2.44 -31.54
C GLU A 68 -3.16 -3.65 -30.65
N ASP A 69 -2.15 -4.49 -30.38
CA ASP A 69 -2.30 -5.65 -29.50
C ASP A 69 -2.49 -5.27 -28.01
N LEU A 70 -2.28 -3.99 -27.66
CA LEU A 70 -2.60 -3.46 -26.33
C LEU A 70 -4.08 -3.14 -26.15
N PHE A 71 -4.88 -3.16 -27.22
CA PHE A 71 -6.33 -3.03 -27.10
C PHE A 71 -6.91 -4.13 -26.20
N GLY A 72 -7.88 -3.74 -25.37
CA GLY A 72 -8.41 -4.62 -24.34
C GLY A 72 -7.60 -4.61 -23.04
N SER A 73 -6.27 -4.49 -23.09
CA SER A 73 -5.40 -4.40 -21.91
C SER A 73 -5.38 -3.01 -21.26
N MET A 74 -5.57 -1.95 -22.03
CA MET A 74 -5.63 -0.56 -21.58
C MET A 74 -6.69 0.23 -22.36
N PRO A 75 -7.05 1.47 -21.96
CA PRO A 75 -7.98 2.30 -22.74
C PRO A 75 -7.47 2.60 -24.16
N ASN A 76 -8.35 2.52 -25.16
CA ASN A 76 -7.97 2.72 -26.57
C ASN A 76 -7.38 4.12 -26.82
N SER A 77 -7.85 5.14 -26.09
CA SER A 77 -7.28 6.49 -26.12
C SER A 77 -5.80 6.51 -25.75
N THR A 78 -5.39 5.66 -24.80
CA THR A 78 -4.02 5.59 -24.32
C THR A 78 -3.13 4.82 -25.27
N VAL A 79 -3.64 3.75 -25.90
CA VAL A 79 -2.95 3.06 -27.00
C VAL A 79 -2.64 4.05 -28.14
N HIS A 80 -3.63 4.82 -28.59
CA HIS A 80 -3.43 5.82 -29.65
C HIS A 80 -2.44 6.93 -29.25
N ARG A 81 -2.45 7.35 -27.98
CA ARG A 81 -1.45 8.31 -27.47
C ARG A 81 -0.05 7.70 -27.50
N TYR A 82 0.12 6.45 -27.08
CA TYR A 82 1.41 5.77 -27.15
C TYR A 82 1.93 5.66 -28.58
N GLN A 83 1.07 5.31 -29.55
CA GLN A 83 1.43 5.30 -30.98
C GLN A 83 1.95 6.66 -31.48
N SER A 84 1.45 7.76 -30.93
CA SER A 84 1.88 9.11 -31.32
C SER A 84 3.19 9.57 -30.66
N ILE A 85 3.61 8.92 -29.58
CA ILE A 85 4.74 9.35 -28.73
C ILE A 85 5.95 8.43 -28.89
N PHE A 86 5.72 7.12 -28.91
CA PHE A 86 6.75 6.09 -28.92
C PHE A 86 6.91 5.47 -30.30
N GLN A 87 8.15 5.19 -30.71
CA GLN A 87 8.43 4.52 -31.97
C GLN A 87 8.15 3.01 -31.90
N SER A 88 8.43 2.39 -30.74
CA SER A 88 8.15 0.98 -30.47
C SER A 88 7.41 0.82 -29.15
N THR A 89 6.61 -0.25 -29.04
CA THR A 89 6.01 -0.69 -27.77
C THR A 89 7.05 -0.99 -26.70
N MET A 90 8.28 -1.34 -27.11
CA MET A 90 9.42 -1.62 -26.22
C MET A 90 9.93 -0.37 -25.51
N ASP A 91 9.67 0.83 -26.06
CA ASP A 91 10.12 2.12 -25.51
C ASP A 91 9.19 2.66 -24.41
N VAL A 92 8.01 2.05 -24.22
CA VAL A 92 7.05 2.49 -23.20
C VAL A 92 7.66 2.29 -21.81
N ASP A 93 7.79 3.39 -21.05
CA ASP A 93 8.30 3.35 -19.68
C ASP A 93 7.43 2.42 -18.81
N LEU A 94 8.05 1.61 -17.94
CA LEU A 94 7.34 0.67 -17.06
C LEU A 94 6.24 1.37 -16.26
N TRP A 95 6.53 2.54 -15.69
CA TRP A 95 5.57 3.26 -14.86
C TRP A 95 4.31 3.61 -15.67
N SER A 96 4.49 4.20 -16.85
CA SER A 96 3.40 4.61 -17.73
C SER A 96 2.59 3.39 -18.20
N GLY A 97 3.27 2.33 -18.67
CA GLY A 97 2.59 1.12 -19.12
C GLY A 97 1.76 0.46 -18.02
N GLY A 98 2.34 0.33 -16.82
CA GLY A 98 1.71 -0.37 -15.70
C GLY A 98 0.53 0.37 -15.06
N VAL A 99 0.56 1.71 -14.97
CA VAL A 99 -0.61 2.48 -14.47
C VAL A 99 -1.76 2.49 -15.47
N SER A 100 -1.46 2.39 -16.77
CA SER A 100 -2.46 2.42 -17.85
C SER A 100 -3.17 1.08 -18.07
N GLU A 101 -2.66 -0.02 -17.50
CA GLU A 101 -3.35 -1.30 -17.58
C GLU A 101 -4.70 -1.26 -16.85
N LYS A 102 -5.72 -1.87 -17.46
CA LYS A 102 -7.00 -2.07 -16.80
C LYS A 102 -6.83 -2.90 -15.53
N PRO A 103 -7.46 -2.50 -14.41
CA PRO A 103 -7.39 -3.26 -13.18
C PRO A 103 -7.95 -4.69 -13.33
N LEU A 104 -7.35 -5.64 -12.63
CA LEU A 104 -7.92 -6.97 -12.46
C LEU A 104 -9.22 -6.91 -11.63
N PRO A 105 -10.15 -7.89 -11.77
CA PRO A 105 -11.36 -7.94 -10.94
C PRO A 105 -11.03 -7.88 -9.44
N GLY A 106 -11.58 -6.89 -8.75
CA GLY A 106 -11.32 -6.66 -7.31
C GLY A 106 -9.95 -6.05 -6.97
N SER A 107 -9.18 -5.63 -7.98
CA SER A 107 -7.89 -4.98 -7.84
C SER A 107 -7.97 -3.50 -8.24
N LEU A 108 -7.02 -2.70 -7.75
CA LEU A 108 -6.79 -1.33 -8.24
C LEU A 108 -5.79 -1.27 -9.38
N ILE A 109 -5.03 -2.35 -9.60
CA ILE A 109 -3.91 -2.40 -10.56
C ILE A 109 -4.07 -3.54 -11.56
N GLY A 110 -3.48 -3.36 -12.74
CA GLY A 110 -3.42 -4.37 -13.80
C GLY A 110 -2.44 -5.50 -13.53
N SER A 111 -2.40 -6.45 -14.47
CA SER A 111 -1.63 -7.70 -14.37
C SER A 111 -0.13 -7.51 -14.16
N THR A 112 0.49 -6.57 -14.85
CA THR A 112 1.95 -6.35 -14.78
C THR A 112 2.35 -5.85 -13.39
N PHE A 113 1.68 -4.80 -12.90
CA PHE A 113 1.95 -4.28 -11.56
C PHE A 113 1.50 -5.23 -10.46
N ALA A 114 0.41 -5.98 -10.65
CA ALA A 114 0.02 -7.03 -9.71
C ALA A 114 1.16 -8.06 -9.55
N CYS A 115 1.74 -8.54 -10.66
CA CYS A 115 2.87 -9.44 -10.63
C CYS A 115 4.11 -8.83 -9.96
N VAL A 116 4.55 -7.64 -10.38
CA VAL A 116 5.77 -7.01 -9.84
C VAL A 116 5.64 -6.73 -8.34
N ILE A 117 4.52 -6.13 -7.93
CA ILE A 117 4.27 -5.79 -6.51
C ILE A 117 4.11 -7.07 -5.69
N ALA A 118 3.34 -8.05 -6.15
CA ALA A 118 3.18 -9.31 -5.42
C ALA A 118 4.50 -10.07 -5.28
N THR A 119 5.33 -10.08 -6.33
CA THR A 119 6.66 -10.70 -6.31
C THR A 119 7.54 -10.04 -5.25
N GLN A 120 7.61 -8.71 -5.25
CA GLN A 120 8.39 -7.96 -4.25
C GLN A 120 7.86 -8.19 -2.83
N MET A 121 6.54 -8.12 -2.63
CA MET A 121 5.90 -8.38 -1.32
C MET A 121 6.15 -9.83 -0.84
N SER A 122 6.23 -10.78 -1.77
CA SER A 122 6.55 -12.17 -1.47
C SER A 122 8.01 -12.33 -1.02
N TYR A 123 8.94 -11.65 -1.69
CA TYR A 123 10.36 -11.69 -1.36
C TYR A 123 10.67 -11.03 -0.03
N ILE A 124 10.10 -9.86 0.26
CA ILE A 124 10.29 -9.23 1.58
C ILE A 124 9.75 -10.13 2.71
N ARG A 125 8.60 -10.78 2.50
CA ARG A 125 8.01 -11.65 3.52
C ARG A 125 8.85 -12.90 3.76
N ARG A 126 9.30 -13.57 2.68
CA ARG A 126 10.05 -14.83 2.78
C ARG A 126 11.52 -14.63 3.13
N GLY A 127 12.09 -13.50 2.75
CA GLY A 127 13.49 -13.15 3.00
C GLY A 127 13.73 -12.51 4.37
N ASP A 128 12.68 -12.12 5.08
CA ASP A 128 12.79 -11.51 6.40
C ASP A 128 12.86 -12.57 7.51
N ARG A 129 14.06 -12.73 8.09
CA ARG A 129 14.30 -13.60 9.26
C ARG A 129 13.48 -13.18 10.48
N PHE A 130 13.06 -11.93 10.55
CA PHE A 130 12.23 -11.38 11.62
C PHE A 130 10.75 -11.23 11.24
N TRP A 131 10.33 -11.85 10.12
CA TRP A 131 8.91 -11.89 9.77
C TRP A 131 8.10 -12.45 10.94
N TYR A 132 7.10 -11.70 11.39
CA TYR A 132 6.43 -11.93 12.67
C TYR A 132 5.72 -13.30 12.80
N GLU A 133 5.40 -13.95 11.67
CA GLU A 133 4.80 -15.29 11.65
C GLU A 133 5.80 -16.43 11.44
N LEU A 134 7.09 -16.12 11.26
CA LEU A 134 8.11 -17.14 11.01
C LEU A 134 8.34 -17.95 12.29
N PRO A 135 8.06 -19.27 12.31
CA PRO A 135 8.22 -20.09 13.50
C PRO A 135 9.67 -20.58 13.67
N ASN A 136 9.97 -21.12 14.85
CA ASN A 136 11.22 -21.84 15.14
C ASN A 136 12.50 -20.99 15.00
N GLN A 137 12.42 -19.68 15.17
CA GLN A 137 13.57 -18.78 15.28
C GLN A 137 13.74 -18.31 16.73
N PRO A 138 14.97 -17.95 17.16
CA PRO A 138 15.19 -17.34 18.48
C PRO A 138 14.36 -16.07 18.70
N SER A 139 14.02 -15.35 17.63
CA SER A 139 13.21 -14.13 17.65
C SER A 139 11.72 -14.37 17.37
N SER A 140 11.28 -15.62 17.21
CA SER A 140 9.87 -15.92 16.94
C SER A 140 8.98 -15.54 18.11
N PHE A 141 7.82 -14.97 17.82
CA PHE A 141 6.77 -14.82 18.81
C PHE A 141 6.26 -16.19 19.27
N THR A 142 5.89 -16.30 20.55
CA THR A 142 5.15 -17.46 21.05
C THR A 142 3.75 -17.49 20.43
N PRO A 143 3.08 -18.65 20.37
CA PRO A 143 1.72 -18.74 19.82
C PRO A 143 0.73 -17.75 20.46
N GLU A 144 0.86 -17.48 21.75
CA GLU A 144 -0.01 -16.54 22.49
C GLU A 144 0.25 -15.10 22.05
N LYS A 145 1.52 -14.69 21.95
CA LYS A 145 1.91 -13.37 21.43
C LYS A 145 1.41 -13.18 19.99
N LEU A 146 1.56 -14.19 19.15
CA LEU A 146 1.10 -14.15 17.76
C LEU A 146 -0.43 -14.04 17.66
N GLN A 147 -1.17 -14.71 18.55
CA GLN A 147 -2.62 -14.59 18.62
C GLN A 147 -3.04 -13.15 18.96
N GLU A 148 -2.34 -12.47 19.86
CA GLU A 148 -2.61 -11.05 20.15
C GLU A 148 -2.33 -10.14 18.96
N ILE A 149 -1.23 -10.35 18.23
CA ILE A 149 -0.91 -9.56 17.03
C ILE A 149 -1.99 -9.74 15.95
N ARG A 150 -2.48 -10.97 15.72
CA ARG A 150 -3.48 -11.27 14.68
C ARG A 150 -4.86 -10.63 14.94
N LYS A 151 -5.17 -10.25 16.17
CA LYS A 151 -6.42 -9.55 16.52
C LYS A 151 -6.40 -8.09 16.07
N ILE A 152 -5.21 -7.49 15.93
CA ILE A 152 -5.05 -6.05 15.70
C ILE A 152 -5.69 -5.66 14.38
N LYS A 153 -6.47 -4.58 14.42
CA LYS A 153 -7.01 -3.89 13.24
C LYS A 153 -6.44 -2.48 13.20
N LEU A 154 -6.29 -1.92 11.99
CA LEU A 154 -5.90 -0.51 11.83
C LEU A 154 -6.87 0.42 12.58
N SER A 155 -8.16 0.06 12.65
CA SER A 155 -9.17 0.80 13.42
C SER A 155 -8.84 0.88 14.91
N ARG A 156 -8.36 -0.22 15.51
CA ARG A 156 -7.90 -0.25 16.90
C ARG A 156 -6.69 0.66 17.10
N VAL A 157 -5.70 0.55 16.22
CA VAL A 157 -4.49 1.40 16.26
C VAL A 157 -4.86 2.88 16.24
N LEU A 158 -5.82 3.27 15.38
CA LEU A 158 -6.28 4.65 15.30
C LEU A 158 -7.05 5.09 16.56
N CYS A 159 -7.93 4.24 17.09
CA CYS A 159 -8.65 4.52 18.34
C CYS A 159 -7.72 4.65 19.56
N ASP A 160 -6.63 3.87 19.64
CA ASP A 160 -5.68 3.92 20.77
C ASP A 160 -4.77 5.15 20.74
N ASN A 161 -4.60 5.78 19.57
CA ASN A 161 -3.62 6.86 19.36
C ASN A 161 -4.28 8.20 18.99
N THR A 162 -5.59 8.35 19.24
CA THR A 162 -6.31 9.61 18.99
C THR A 162 -7.35 9.89 20.06
N ASP A 163 -7.44 11.15 20.48
CA ASP A 163 -8.39 11.58 21.52
C ASP A 163 -9.76 11.97 20.96
N LEU A 164 -9.85 12.24 19.65
CA LEU A 164 -11.03 12.83 19.00
C LEU A 164 -11.91 11.81 18.27
N ILE A 165 -11.55 10.53 18.27
CA ILE A 165 -12.26 9.49 17.53
C ILE A 165 -13.05 8.62 18.52
N ASP A 166 -14.34 8.92 18.69
CA ASP A 166 -15.22 8.09 19.51
C ASP A 166 -15.75 6.85 18.78
N THR A 167 -15.94 6.97 17.46
CA THR A 167 -16.43 5.88 16.60
C THR A 167 -15.60 5.79 15.34
N ILE A 168 -15.42 4.58 14.81
CA ILE A 168 -14.67 4.30 13.58
C ILE A 168 -15.25 3.08 12.87
N GLN A 169 -15.17 3.02 11.55
CA GLN A 169 -15.48 1.80 10.80
C GLN A 169 -14.50 0.67 11.13
N VAL A 170 -14.96 -0.58 11.04
CA VAL A 170 -14.14 -1.76 11.38
C VAL A 170 -12.90 -1.86 10.50
N TYR A 171 -13.03 -1.55 9.21
CA TYR A 171 -11.95 -1.55 8.22
C TYR A 171 -11.71 -0.13 7.67
N PRO A 172 -10.74 0.64 8.21
CA PRO A 172 -10.54 2.05 7.84
C PRO A 172 -10.10 2.31 6.41
N MET A 173 -9.59 1.29 5.70
CA MET A 173 -9.20 1.37 4.28
C MET A 173 -10.39 1.19 3.34
N VAL A 174 -11.57 0.86 3.86
CA VAL A 174 -12.82 0.74 3.13
C VAL A 174 -13.75 1.84 3.65
N LEU A 175 -14.54 2.44 2.75
CA LEU A 175 -15.50 3.46 3.14
C LEU A 175 -16.51 2.91 4.17
N PRO A 176 -17.01 3.75 5.08
CA PRO A 176 -18.02 3.34 6.03
C PRO A 176 -19.31 2.97 5.31
N ASP A 177 -19.92 1.87 5.74
CA ASP A 177 -21.20 1.38 5.24
C ASP A 177 -21.99 0.79 6.40
N TYR A 178 -23.31 1.00 6.45
CA TYR A 178 -24.12 0.58 7.59
C TYR A 178 -24.17 -0.94 7.77
N GLU A 179 -24.09 -1.72 6.69
CA GLU A 179 -24.25 -3.17 6.70
C GLU A 179 -22.90 -3.89 6.65
N ILE A 180 -22.01 -3.49 5.74
CA ILE A 180 -20.76 -4.23 5.48
C ILE A 180 -19.54 -3.69 6.23
N ASN A 181 -19.54 -2.42 6.62
CA ASN A 181 -18.42 -1.77 7.32
C ASN A 181 -18.89 -0.70 8.31
N PRO A 182 -19.71 -1.09 9.32
CA PRO A 182 -20.35 -0.13 10.20
C PRO A 182 -19.34 0.59 11.08
N ARG A 183 -19.68 1.82 11.45
CA ARG A 183 -18.95 2.54 12.51
C ARG A 183 -19.32 1.95 13.86
N VAL A 184 -18.31 1.66 14.66
CA VAL A 184 -18.46 1.12 16.02
C VAL A 184 -17.77 2.04 17.02
N PRO A 185 -18.26 2.13 18.28
CA PRO A 185 -17.58 2.91 19.30
C PRO A 185 -16.21 2.31 19.63
N CYS A 186 -15.17 3.13 19.71
CA CYS A 186 -13.82 2.68 20.05
C CYS A 186 -13.73 1.95 21.40
N LYS A 187 -14.68 2.21 22.31
CA LYS A 187 -14.76 1.62 23.66
C LYS A 187 -15.74 0.44 23.77
N SER A 188 -16.39 0.03 22.67
CA SER A 188 -17.47 -0.98 22.67
C SER A 188 -17.02 -2.44 22.80
N GLY A 189 -15.71 -2.71 22.85
CA GLY A 189 -15.17 -4.08 22.86
C GLY A 189 -15.23 -4.80 21.50
N ILE A 190 -15.92 -4.25 20.50
CA ILE A 190 -15.97 -4.80 19.14
C ILE A 190 -14.59 -4.77 18.47
N LEU A 191 -13.81 -3.72 18.75
CA LEU A 191 -12.42 -3.59 18.30
C LEU A 191 -11.50 -4.17 19.38
N PRO A 192 -10.94 -5.38 19.19
CA PRO A 192 -10.13 -6.03 20.20
C PRO A 192 -8.84 -5.24 20.44
N SER A 193 -8.52 -4.99 21.71
CA SER A 193 -7.22 -4.46 22.13
C SER A 193 -6.20 -5.58 22.25
N ILE A 194 -4.93 -5.24 22.11
CA ILE A 194 -3.82 -6.17 22.30
C ILE A 194 -3.62 -6.44 23.81
N ASP A 195 -3.54 -7.72 24.20
CA ASP A 195 -3.17 -8.09 25.57
C ASP A 195 -1.64 -8.13 25.72
N LEU A 196 -1.05 -7.03 26.20
CA LEU A 196 0.40 -6.93 26.42
C LEU A 196 0.90 -7.78 27.60
N THR A 197 0.02 -8.37 28.42
CA THR A 197 0.46 -9.28 29.50
C THR A 197 1.16 -10.52 28.94
N LYS A 198 0.92 -10.89 27.67
CA LYS A 198 1.64 -11.98 26.99
C LYS A 198 3.12 -11.68 26.75
N TRP A 199 3.55 -10.42 26.91
CA TRP A 199 4.95 -10.00 26.84
C TRP A 199 5.60 -9.82 28.21
N ALA A 200 4.87 -10.05 29.31
CA ALA A 200 5.45 -9.97 30.64
C ALA A 200 6.53 -11.04 30.83
N GLU A 201 7.71 -10.61 31.30
CA GLU A 201 8.78 -11.48 31.75
C GLU A 201 8.70 -11.61 33.27
N TYR A 202 8.66 -12.83 33.79
CA TYR A 202 8.66 -13.10 35.23
C TYR A 202 10.01 -13.68 35.61
N ASP A 203 10.67 -13.07 36.60
CA ASP A 203 11.93 -13.60 37.15
C ASP A 203 11.66 -14.92 37.90
N PRO A 204 12.27 -16.05 37.50
CA PRO A 204 12.09 -17.34 38.16
C PRO A 204 12.64 -17.37 39.60
N SER A 205 13.46 -16.39 40.01
CA SER A 205 14.16 -16.40 41.29
C SER A 205 13.30 -15.98 42.49
N GLY A 206 12.06 -15.53 42.29
CA GLY A 206 11.16 -15.13 43.37
C GLY A 206 11.63 -13.89 44.15
N VAL A 207 12.71 -13.23 43.72
CA VAL A 207 13.11 -11.94 44.26
C VAL A 207 12.21 -10.91 43.61
N SER A 208 11.22 -10.44 44.37
CA SER A 208 10.47 -9.21 44.10
C SER A 208 11.46 -8.04 44.00
N GLN A 209 12.11 -7.86 42.85
CA GLN A 209 12.59 -6.53 42.50
C GLN A 209 11.33 -5.73 42.23
N SER A 210 11.03 -4.80 43.14
CA SER A 210 10.20 -3.64 42.87
C SER A 210 10.86 -2.87 41.72
N GLN A 211 10.73 -3.39 40.50
CA GLN A 211 10.95 -2.60 39.30
C GLN A 211 9.70 -1.77 39.18
N ASP A 212 9.82 -0.51 39.61
CA ASP A 212 8.89 0.52 39.19
C ASP A 212 8.77 0.39 37.68
N TYR A 213 7.65 -0.18 37.23
CA TYR A 213 7.26 -0.09 35.84
C TYR A 213 7.15 1.39 35.57
N VAL A 214 8.18 1.95 34.92
CA VAL A 214 8.12 3.28 34.34
C VAL A 214 7.13 3.15 33.19
N TYR A 215 5.84 3.22 33.53
CA TYR A 215 4.84 3.74 32.62
C TYR A 215 5.35 5.12 32.27
N GLY A 216 5.97 5.23 31.10
CA GLY A 216 6.26 6.51 30.47
C GLY A 216 4.94 7.24 30.31
N LYS A 217 4.56 8.02 31.33
CA LYS A 217 3.61 9.10 31.17
C LYS A 217 4.21 10.05 30.15
N LYS A 218 3.61 10.10 28.98
CA LYS A 218 3.53 11.33 28.19
C LYS A 218 2.09 11.80 28.25
#